data_AF-A0A1Y3XQ08-F1
#
_entry.id   AF-A0A1Y3XQ08-F1
#
_cell.length_a   1.000
_cell.length_b   1.000
_cell.length_c   1.000
_cell.angle_alpha   90.00
_cell.angle_beta   90.00
_cell.angle_gamma   90.00
#
_symmetry.space_group_name_H-M   'P 1'
#
loop_
_entity.id
_entity.type
_entity.pdbx_description
1 polymer ?
#
loop_
_entity_poly.entity_id
_entity_poly.type
_entity_poly.pdbx_seq_one_letter_code
_entity_poly.pdbx_strand_id
1 'polypeptide(L)'
;MTYNQDLSRNLPILQNGGAAVCDAEGNSTLASAGVVENLEFMLNFVNNGLWTTPADLGLGWNGEAFGTGKAVIMKEGNWVYGTLQKDYSDINFGVKAMPSYKGVEASMSFTVGYASSPVPRTRSWPRSGSSMPAVWKA
;
A
#
# COMPACT_ATOMS: atom_id res chain seq x y z
N MET A 1 -7.93 2.80 11.80
CA MET A 1 -7.20 3.11 10.55
C MET A 1 -6.96 1.81 9.81
N THR A 2 -7.13 1.79 8.49
CA THR A 2 -6.70 0.66 7.67
C THR A 2 -5.27 0.89 7.17
N TYR A 3 -4.44 -0.16 7.19
CA TYR A 3 -3.04 -0.10 6.78
C TYR A 3 -2.62 -1.36 6.03
N ASN A 4 -1.52 -1.24 5.29
CA ASN A 4 -0.85 -2.37 4.65
C ASN A 4 0.47 -2.65 5.41
N GLN A 5 0.75 -3.94 5.63
CA GLN A 5 1.87 -4.47 6.43
C GLN A 5 3.21 -4.51 5.68
N ASP A 6 3.21 -4.27 4.37
CA ASP A 6 4.40 -4.34 3.52
C ASP A 6 5.51 -3.44 4.06
N LEU A 7 6.74 -3.98 4.09
CA LEU A 7 7.93 -3.24 4.49
C LEU A 7 8.08 -1.95 3.68
N SER A 8 7.89 -2.02 2.36
CA SER A 8 8.00 -0.87 1.45
C SER A 8 7.06 0.27 1.84
N ARG A 9 5.91 -0.03 2.45
CA ARG A 9 4.95 0.97 2.88
C ARG A 9 5.29 1.54 4.25
N ASN A 10 5.92 0.77 5.13
CA ASN A 10 6.22 1.20 6.50
C ASN A 10 7.68 1.61 6.71
N LEU A 11 8.50 1.51 5.67
CA LEU A 11 9.93 1.81 5.66
C LEU A 11 10.27 3.18 6.30
N PRO A 12 9.55 4.29 6.01
CA PRO A 12 9.91 5.57 6.61
C PRO A 12 9.75 5.58 8.14
N ILE A 13 8.73 4.89 8.68
CA ILE A 13 8.54 4.78 10.14
C ILE A 13 9.68 3.96 10.73
N LEU A 14 10.04 2.85 10.10
CA LEU A 14 11.08 1.94 10.58
C LEU A 14 12.48 2.59 10.59
N GLN A 15 12.75 3.54 9.70
CA GLN A 15 14.04 4.23 9.59
C GLN A 15 14.10 5.56 10.40
N ASN A 16 13.02 5.96 11.06
CA ASN A 16 13.03 7.20 11.85
C ASN A 16 13.89 7.08 13.10
N GLY A 17 14.42 8.22 13.57
CA GLY A 17 15.30 8.27 14.73
C GLY A 17 16.72 7.74 14.47
N GLY A 18 17.17 7.73 13.21
CA GLY A 18 18.51 7.26 12.83
C GLY A 18 18.61 5.75 12.66
N ALA A 19 17.48 5.03 12.68
CA ALA A 19 17.43 3.60 12.40
C ALA A 19 17.61 3.32 10.89
N ALA A 20 18.11 2.14 10.56
CA ALA A 20 18.21 1.67 9.20
C ALA A 20 17.79 0.19 9.16
N VAL A 21 17.17 -0.23 8.05
CA VAL A 21 16.81 -1.65 7.82
C VAL A 21 17.94 -2.43 7.14
N CYS A 22 18.94 -1.72 6.63
CA CYS A 22 20.12 -2.23 5.96
C CYS A 22 21.33 -1.35 6.34
N ASP A 23 22.51 -1.95 6.53
CA ASP A 23 23.76 -1.20 6.73
C ASP A 23 24.38 -0.75 5.39
N ALA A 24 25.55 -0.10 5.47
CA ALA A 24 26.24 0.43 4.29
C ALA A 24 26.80 -0.69 3.38
N GLU A 25 27.06 -1.86 3.96
CA GLU A 25 27.58 -3.06 3.31
C GLU A 25 26.47 -3.91 2.67
N GLY A 26 25.19 -3.56 2.91
CA GLY A 26 24.04 -4.27 2.36
C GLY A 26 23.50 -5.38 3.27
N ASN A 27 23.97 -5.50 4.51
CA ASN A 27 23.46 -6.49 5.46
C ASN A 27 22.19 -6.00 6.15
N SER A 28 21.30 -6.94 6.44
CA SER A 28 20.06 -6.64 7.16
C SER A 28 20.33 -6.21 8.60
N THR A 29 19.69 -5.11 9.00
CA THR A 29 19.70 -4.57 10.37
C THR A 29 18.30 -4.49 10.97
N LEU A 30 17.37 -5.30 10.45
CA LEU A 30 15.96 -5.35 10.89
C LEU A 30 15.78 -5.65 12.39
N ALA A 31 16.72 -6.36 13.01
CA ALA A 31 16.69 -6.69 14.43
C ALA A 31 17.41 -5.65 15.32
N SER A 32 17.89 -4.54 14.75
CA SER A 32 18.53 -3.47 15.52
C SER A 32 17.53 -2.80 16.46
N ALA A 33 18.01 -2.32 17.62
CA ALA A 33 17.16 -1.75 18.66
C ALA A 33 16.24 -0.61 18.14
N GLY A 34 16.76 0.27 17.27
CA GLY A 34 15.96 1.36 16.70
C GLY A 34 14.85 0.89 15.76
N VAL A 35 15.09 -0.15 14.95
CA VAL A 35 14.05 -0.73 14.08
C VAL A 35 13.00 -1.45 14.90
N VAL A 36 13.42 -2.22 15.92
CA VAL A 36 12.52 -2.93 16.84
C VAL A 36 11.63 -1.95 17.59
N GLU A 37 12.18 -0.85 18.13
CA GLU A 37 11.41 0.20 18.80
C GLU A 37 10.34 0.81 17.87
N ASN A 38 10.70 1.10 16.62
CA ASN A 38 9.76 1.64 15.64
C ASN A 38 8.69 0.62 15.23
N LEU A 39 9.01 -0.68 15.20
CA LEU A 39 8.04 -1.75 14.97
C LEU A 39 7.10 -1.92 16.17
N GLU A 40 7.61 -1.88 17.39
CA GLU A 40 6.81 -1.92 18.62
C GLU A 40 5.83 -0.76 18.70
N PHE A 41 6.23 0.44 18.28
CA PHE A 41 5.33 1.57 18.11
C PHE A 41 4.14 1.23 17.20
N MET A 42 4.39 0.64 16.01
CA MET A 42 3.30 0.22 15.11
C MET A 42 2.44 -0.89 15.72
N LEU A 43 3.06 -1.89 16.35
CA LEU A 43 2.35 -3.00 16.99
C LEU A 43 1.46 -2.51 18.15
N ASN A 44 1.85 -1.45 18.85
CA ASN A 44 1.01 -0.84 19.87
C ASN A 44 -0.36 -0.40 19.29
N PHE A 45 -0.39 0.22 18.10
CA PHE A 45 -1.66 0.58 17.45
C PHE A 45 -2.49 -0.63 17.07
N VAL A 46 -1.85 -1.70 16.58
CA VAL A 46 -2.54 -2.95 16.22
C VAL A 46 -3.14 -3.61 17.46
N ASN A 47 -2.35 -3.75 18.52
CA ASN A 47 -2.77 -4.40 19.77
C ASN A 47 -3.88 -3.62 20.50
N ASN A 48 -3.91 -2.30 20.34
CA ASN A 48 -4.98 -1.45 20.87
C ASN A 48 -6.21 -1.33 19.93
N GLY A 49 -6.25 -2.10 18.84
CA GLY A 49 -7.38 -2.09 17.89
C GLY A 49 -7.52 -0.79 17.08
N LEU A 50 -6.49 0.06 17.09
CA LEU A 50 -6.50 1.33 16.36
C LEU A 50 -6.19 1.13 14.88
N TRP A 51 -5.36 0.13 14.56
CA TRP A 51 -4.97 -0.23 13.20
C TRP A 51 -5.46 -1.65 12.88
N THR A 52 -5.97 -1.83 11.65
CA THR A 52 -6.48 -3.13 11.17
C THR A 52 -6.13 -3.30 9.69
N THR A 53 -5.97 -4.55 9.24
CA THR A 53 -5.75 -4.81 7.81
C THR A 53 -7.10 -4.95 7.10
N PRO A 54 -7.16 -4.73 5.77
CA PRO A 54 -8.35 -5.04 4.99
C PRO A 54 -8.80 -6.50 5.15
N ALA A 55 -7.84 -7.42 5.24
CA ALA A 55 -8.10 -8.85 5.40
C ALA A 55 -8.83 -9.17 6.71
N ASP A 56 -8.43 -8.53 7.82
CA ASP A 56 -9.12 -8.66 9.12
C ASP A 56 -10.58 -8.16 9.07
N LEU A 57 -10.89 -7.28 8.11
CA LEU A 57 -12.23 -6.76 7.84
C LEU A 57 -12.99 -7.57 6.78
N GLY A 58 -12.39 -8.62 6.23
CA GLY A 58 -12.94 -9.45 5.15
C GLY A 58 -12.91 -8.80 3.76
N LEU A 59 -11.98 -7.86 3.53
CA LEU A 59 -11.88 -7.04 2.32
C LEU A 59 -10.53 -7.19 1.62
N GLY A 60 -10.45 -6.80 0.34
CA GLY A 60 -9.28 -7.03 -0.50
C GLY A 60 -8.17 -5.99 -0.37
N TRP A 61 -8.51 -4.74 -0.06
CA TRP A 61 -7.52 -3.64 -0.01
C TRP A 61 -8.01 -2.42 0.78
N ASN A 62 -7.09 -1.51 1.10
CA ASN A 62 -7.36 -0.35 1.94
C ASN A 62 -8.48 0.56 1.38
N GLY A 63 -8.53 0.76 0.06
CA GLY A 63 -9.53 1.61 -0.58
C GLY A 63 -10.96 1.10 -0.41
N GLU A 64 -11.15 -0.21 -0.50
CA GLU A 64 -12.45 -0.84 -0.20
C GLU A 64 -12.80 -0.75 1.29
N ALA A 65 -11.82 -0.93 2.20
CA ALA A 65 -12.05 -0.79 3.64
C ALA A 65 -12.50 0.61 4.05
N PHE A 66 -11.91 1.64 3.44
CA PHE A 66 -12.33 3.02 3.65
C PHE A 66 -13.67 3.32 2.94
N GLY A 67 -13.80 2.94 1.66
CA GLY A 67 -14.98 3.21 0.83
C GLY A 67 -16.27 2.56 1.33
N THR A 68 -16.18 1.41 1.99
CA THR A 68 -17.32 0.73 2.63
C THR A 68 -17.60 1.21 4.06
N GLY A 69 -16.87 2.23 4.54
CA GLY A 69 -17.06 2.80 5.88
C GLY A 69 -16.54 1.94 7.03
N LYS A 70 -15.83 0.83 6.75
CA LYS A 70 -15.23 -0.03 7.79
C LYS A 70 -13.96 0.56 8.41
N ALA A 71 -13.38 1.59 7.82
CA ALA A 71 -12.26 2.35 8.37
C ALA A 71 -12.44 3.86 8.17
N VAL A 72 -12.20 4.64 9.22
CA VAL A 72 -12.31 6.12 9.20
C VAL A 72 -11.05 6.84 8.70
N ILE A 73 -9.91 6.15 8.68
CA ILE A 73 -8.62 6.66 8.19
C ILE A 73 -7.97 5.55 7.38
N MET A 74 -7.35 5.91 6.27
CA MET A 74 -6.57 5.04 5.40
C MET A 74 -5.25 5.72 5.06
N LYS A 75 -4.16 4.96 5.05
CA LYS A 75 -2.88 5.39 4.47
C LYS A 75 -2.71 4.74 3.11
N GLU A 76 -2.90 5.53 2.05
CA GLU A 76 -2.87 5.05 0.67
C GLU A 76 -2.40 6.15 -0.29
N GLY A 77 -1.97 5.75 -1.49
CA GLY A 77 -1.54 6.68 -2.52
C GLY A 77 -2.69 7.23 -3.36
N ASN A 78 -2.36 8.09 -4.32
CA ASN A 78 -3.31 8.82 -5.17
C ASN A 78 -4.21 7.91 -6.04
N TRP A 79 -3.81 6.67 -6.31
CA TRP A 79 -4.59 5.70 -7.10
C TRP A 79 -5.97 5.41 -6.51
N VAL A 80 -6.15 5.58 -5.20
CA VAL A 80 -7.44 5.32 -4.54
C VAL A 80 -8.51 6.36 -4.88
N TYR A 81 -8.11 7.56 -5.29
CA TYR A 81 -9.01 8.70 -5.47
C TYR A 81 -10.12 8.42 -6.49
N GLY A 82 -9.75 7.87 -7.66
CA GLY A 82 -10.71 7.54 -8.72
C GLY A 82 -11.72 6.47 -8.29
N THR A 83 -11.27 5.47 -7.54
CA THR A 83 -12.16 4.43 -7.00
C THR A 83 -13.13 5.01 -5.97
N LEU A 84 -12.68 5.87 -5.06
CA LEU A 84 -13.57 6.51 -4.09
C LEU A 84 -14.65 7.35 -4.78
N GLN A 85 -14.28 8.15 -5.80
CA GLN A 85 -15.26 8.97 -6.51
C GLN A 85 -16.28 8.15 -7.31
N LYS A 86 -15.84 7.05 -7.93
CA LYS A 86 -16.68 6.27 -8.84
C LYS A 86 -17.51 5.22 -8.13
N ASP A 87 -16.89 4.45 -7.25
CA ASP A 87 -17.47 3.24 -6.69
C ASP A 87 -18.02 3.46 -5.27
N TYR A 88 -17.61 4.55 -4.60
CA TYR A 88 -18.01 4.92 -3.24
C TYR A 88 -18.41 6.39 -3.14
N SER A 89 -19.25 6.86 -4.07
CA SER A 89 -19.63 8.28 -4.23
C SER A 89 -20.26 8.93 -2.99
N ASP A 90 -20.80 8.11 -2.08
CA ASP A 90 -21.50 8.57 -0.88
C ASP A 90 -20.53 8.89 0.29
N ILE A 91 -19.26 8.49 0.17
CA ILE A 91 -18.24 8.78 1.16
C ILE A 91 -17.71 10.21 0.96
N ASN A 92 -17.91 11.05 1.96
CA ASN A 92 -17.21 12.33 2.06
C ASN A 92 -15.82 12.11 2.65
N PHE A 93 -14.77 12.47 1.91
CA PHE A 93 -13.39 12.30 2.35
C PHE A 93 -12.53 13.54 2.10
N GLY A 94 -11.46 13.66 2.87
CA GLY A 94 -10.42 14.67 2.69
C GLY A 94 -9.04 14.02 2.68
N VAL A 95 -8.08 14.67 2.03
CA VAL A 95 -6.68 14.24 1.99
C VAL A 95 -5.86 15.16 2.89
N LYS A 96 -5.03 14.58 3.74
CA LYS A 96 -4.13 15.30 4.64
C LYS A 96 -2.72 14.71 4.56
N ALA A 97 -1.73 15.52 4.92
CA ALA A 97 -0.36 15.05 5.12
C ALA A 97 -0.30 13.97 6.20
N MET A 98 0.70 13.09 6.09
CA MET A 98 0.94 12.05 7.09
C MET A 98 1.34 12.69 8.43
N PRO A 99 0.89 12.16 9.58
CA PRO A 99 1.39 12.61 10.88
C PRO A 99 2.90 12.40 11.00
N SER A 100 3.58 13.33 11.66
CA SER A 100 5.01 13.19 11.98
C SER A 100 5.24 12.11 13.04
N TYR A 101 6.33 11.37 12.93
CA TYR A 101 6.81 10.43 13.95
C TYR A 101 8.28 10.74 14.28
N LYS A 102 8.62 10.84 15.57
CA LYS A 102 9.95 11.29 16.05
C LYS A 102 10.40 12.62 15.40
N GLY A 103 9.46 13.55 15.19
CA GLY A 103 9.72 14.86 14.59
C GLY A 103 9.96 14.84 13.07
N VAL A 104 9.84 13.69 12.42
CA VAL A 104 10.03 13.53 10.97
C VAL A 104 8.68 13.29 10.31
N GLU A 105 8.31 14.17 9.39
CA GLU A 105 7.25 13.89 8.43
C GLU A 105 7.80 13.02 7.30
N ALA A 106 7.10 11.94 6.98
CA ALA A 106 7.45 11.10 5.86
C ALA A 106 6.22 10.55 5.16
N SER A 107 6.33 10.46 3.83
CA SER A 107 5.34 9.83 2.97
C SER A 107 6.03 8.86 2.03
N MET A 108 5.24 8.03 1.36
CA MET A 108 5.74 7.05 0.39
C MET A 108 5.64 7.63 -1.01
N SER A 109 6.68 7.47 -1.80
CA SER A 109 6.64 7.73 -3.24
C SER A 109 6.72 6.43 -4.00
N PHE A 110 5.71 6.14 -4.81
CA PHE A 110 5.69 5.00 -5.72
C PHE A 110 5.53 5.51 -7.15
N THR A 111 6.36 4.99 -8.05
CA THR A 111 6.26 5.27 -9.49
C THR A 111 5.82 4.02 -10.22
N VAL A 112 4.95 4.18 -11.21
CA VAL A 112 4.58 3.12 -12.15
C VAL A 112 5.53 3.20 -13.33
N GLY A 113 6.26 2.11 -13.60
CA GLY A 113 7.17 2.00 -14.73
C GLY A 113 6.66 1.03 -15.77
N TYR A 114 6.80 1.39 -17.04
CA TYR A 114 6.68 0.45 -18.15
C TYR A 114 8.07 -0.04 -18.54
N ALA A 115 8.25 -1.37 -18.61
CA ALA A 115 9.49 -1.97 -19.08
C ALA A 115 9.17 -2.99 -20.17
N SER A 116 9.96 -2.99 -21.24
CA SER A 116 9.97 -4.08 -22.23
C SER A 116 11.06 -5.07 -21.85
N SER A 117 10.74 -6.37 -21.91
CA SER A 117 11.75 -7.42 -21.76
C SER A 117 12.90 -7.20 -22.77
N PRO A 118 14.18 -7.31 -22.35
CA PRO A 118 15.33 -7.19 -23.24
C PRO A 118 15.38 -8.33 -24.26
N VAL A 119 14.65 -9.42 -24.01
CA VAL A 119 14.29 -10.41 -25.02
C VAL A 119 12.85 -10.12 -25.43
N PRO A 120 12.61 -9.44 -26.56
CA PRO A 120 11.27 -9.32 -27.10
C PRO A 120 10.86 -10.73 -27.50
N ARG A 121 10.07 -11.42 -26.66
CA ARG A 121 9.20 -12.47 -27.18
C ARG A 121 8.07 -11.76 -27.92
N THR A 122 8.39 -11.22 -29.09
CA THR A 122 7.41 -11.24 -30.17
C THR A 122 7.18 -12.71 -30.49
N ARG A 123 6.40 -13.39 -29.63
CA ARG A 123 5.69 -14.58 -30.03
C ARG A 123 4.96 -14.12 -31.29
N SER A 124 5.36 -14.63 -32.44
CA SER A 124 4.52 -14.63 -33.61
C SER A 124 3.18 -15.17 -33.11
N TRP A 125 2.24 -14.27 -32.88
CA TRP A 125 0.85 -14.65 -32.78
C TRP A 125 0.61 -15.44 -34.07
N PRO A 126 0.26 -16.73 -34.00
CA PRO A 126 -0.32 -17.34 -35.17
C PRO A 126 -1.52 -16.45 -35.47
N ARG A 127 -1.60 -15.92 -36.69
CA ARG A 127 -2.88 -15.47 -37.22
C ARG A 127 -3.75 -16.71 -37.42
N SER A 128 -4.16 -17.35 -36.33
CA SER A 128 -5.28 -18.26 -36.31
C SER A 128 -6.46 -17.42 -35.86
N GLY A 129 -7.32 -17.08 -36.82
CA GLY A 129 -8.60 -16.44 -36.52
C GLY A 129 -9.29 -17.18 -35.38
N SER A 130 -9.43 -16.49 -34.27
CA SER A 130 -10.33 -16.87 -33.20
C SER A 130 -11.15 -15.62 -32.95
N SER A 131 -12.39 -15.65 -33.45
CA SER A 131 -13.40 -14.69 -33.05
C SER A 131 -13.50 -14.73 -31.53
N MET A 132 -13.40 -13.56 -30.88
CA MET A 132 -13.81 -13.42 -29.50
C MET A 132 -15.31 -13.68 -29.44
N PRO A 133 -15.82 -14.62 -28.62
CA PRO A 133 -17.24 -14.68 -28.37
C PRO A 133 -17.63 -13.42 -27.59
N ALA A 134 -18.53 -12.61 -28.16
CA ALA A 134 -19.19 -11.55 -27.44
C ALA A 134 -20.16 -12.20 -26.44
N VAL A 135 -19.84 -12.11 -25.15
CA VAL A 135 -20.78 -12.46 -24.08
C VAL A 135 -21.69 -11.26 -23.88
N TRP A 136 -22.90 -11.35 -24.40
CA TRP A 136 -23.98 -10.42 -24.06
C TRP A 136 -24.66 -10.90 -22.78
N LYS A 137 -24.82 -10.00 -21.82
CA LYS A 137 -25.70 -10.21 -20.67
C LYS A 137 -27.11 -9.84 -21.12
N ALA A 138 -28.08 -10.73 -20.88
CA ALA A 138 -29.50 -10.40 -21.02
C ALA A 138 -29.91 -9.32 -20.01
#